data_AF-A0A655WGB9-F1
#
_entry.id   AF-A0A655WGB9-F1
#
_cell.length_a   1.000
_cell.length_b   1.000
_cell.length_c   1.000
_cell.angle_alpha   90.00
_cell.angle_beta   90.00
_cell.angle_gamma   90.00
#
_symmetry.space_group_name_H-M   'P 1'
#
loop_
_entity.id
_entity.type
_entity.pdbx_description
1 polymer ?
#
loop_
_entity_poly.entity_id
_entity_poly.type
_entity_poly.pdbx_seq_one_letter_code
_entity_poly.pdbx_strand_id
1 'polypeptide(L)' 'MEDLRTTALFGLYSLIPYAAYLLAVYYFSYRLSLTGTLVCATLVWLVFAALLLVGWTRLHPSMA' A
#
# COMPACT_ATOMS: atom_id res chain seq x y z
N MET A 1 20.22 6.39 15.54
CA MET A 1 19.67 7.27 14.49
C MET A 1 19.14 6.49 13.28
N GLU A 2 19.65 5.28 13.02
CA GLU A 2 19.17 4.41 11.95
C GLU A 2 17.72 3.92 12.15
N ASP A 3 17.29 3.63 13.38
CA ASP A 3 15.92 3.19 13.66
C ASP A 3 14.86 4.26 13.39
N LEU A 4 15.17 5.53 13.69
CA LEU A 4 14.31 6.67 13.37
C LEU A 4 14.16 6.83 11.85
N ARG A 5 15.25 6.67 11.09
CA ARG A 5 15.20 6.67 9.62
C ARG A 5 14.39 5.50 9.07
N THR A 6 14.54 4.32 9.66
CA THR A 6 13.82 3.11 9.26
C THR A 6 12.32 3.24 9.53
N THR A 7 11.95 3.81 10.67
CA THR A 7 10.55 4.13 11.02
C THR A 7 9.96 5.19 10.08
N ALA A 8 10.73 6.23 9.76
CA ALA A 8 10.32 7.26 8.80
C ALA A 8 10.15 6.69 7.38
N LEU A 9 11.05 5.82 6.95
CA LEU A 9 10.96 5.11 5.67
C LEU A 9 9.75 4.18 5.62
N PHE A 10 9.42 3.48 6.71
CA PHE A 10 8.22 2.66 6.80
C PHE A 10 6.94 3.50 6.64
N GLY A 11 6.88 4.65 7.33
CA GLY A 11 5.78 5.60 7.19
C GLY A 11 5.66 6.16 5.77
N LEU A 12 6.79 6.47 5.13
CA LEU A 12 6.83 6.93 3.74
C LEU A 12 6.39 5.83 2.77
N TYR A 13 6.77 4.58 3.01
CA TYR A 13 6.37 3.47 2.18
C TYR A 13 4.86 3.20 2.32
N SER A 14 4.27 3.35 3.51
CA SER A 14 2.82 3.24 3.75
C SER A 14 1.98 4.21 2.91
N LEU A 15 2.56 5.29 2.39
CA LEU A 15 1.89 6.22 1.48
C LEU A 15 1.69 5.63 0.07
N ILE A 16 2.52 4.67 -0.34
CA ILE A 16 2.44 4.01 -1.65
C ILE A 16 1.14 3.20 -1.83
N PRO A 17 0.76 2.28 -0.93
CA PRO A 17 -0.52 1.57 -1.06
C PRO A 17 -1.69 2.54 -1.01
N TYR A 18 -1.61 3.61 -0.21
CA TYR A 18 -2.66 4.63 -0.14
C TYR A 18 -2.80 5.41 -1.46
N ALA A 19 -1.69 5.80 -2.09
CA ALA A 19 -1.70 6.43 -3.41
C ALA A 19 -2.24 5.47 -4.48
N ALA A 20 -1.86 4.20 -4.44
CA ALA A 20 -2.38 3.16 -5.35
C ALA A 20 -3.90 2.95 -5.18
N TYR A 21 -4.40 2.97 -3.94
CA TYR A 21 -5.84 2.94 -3.64
C TYR A 21 -6.57 4.13 -4.27
N LEU A 22 -6.09 5.35 -4.06
CA LEU A 22 -6.70 6.56 -4.63
C LEU A 22 -6.68 6.56 -6.16
N LEU A 23 -5.58 6.10 -6.78
CA LEU A 23 -5.48 5.92 -8.23
C LEU A 23 -6.50 4.89 -8.74
N ALA A 24 -6.63 3.76 -8.05
CA ALA A 24 -7.59 2.72 -8.40
C ALA A 24 -9.03 3.23 -8.28
N VAL A 25 -9.39 3.91 -7.19
CA VAL A 25 -10.72 4.53 -7.01
C VAL A 25 -10.98 5.56 -8.13
N TYR A 26 -10.03 6.45 -8.41
CA TYR A 26 -10.18 7.47 -9.45
C TYR A 26 -10.39 6.84 -10.84
N TYR A 27 -9.61 5.82 -11.17
CA TYR A 27 -9.67 5.17 -12.48
C TYR A 27 -10.93 4.31 -12.64
N PHE A 28 -11.32 3.56 -11.61
CA PHE A 28 -12.53 2.71 -11.65
C PHE A 28 -13.84 3.49 -11.49
N SER A 29 -13.81 4.66 -10.84
CA SER A 29 -14.98 5.54 -10.71
C SER A 29 -15.55 5.97 -12.06
N TYR A 30 -14.78 5.86 -13.14
CA TYR A 30 -15.22 6.23 -14.49
C TYR A 30 -15.95 5.11 -15.25
N ARG A 31 -15.86 3.85 -14.79
CA ARG A 31 -16.41 2.69 -15.53
C ARG A 31 -17.32 1.77 -14.72
N LEU A 32 -17.30 1.80 -13.39
CA LEU A 32 -18.00 0.81 -12.54
C LEU A 32 -18.80 1.44 -11.39
N SER A 33 -19.90 0.78 -11.03
CA SER A 33 -20.75 1.11 -9.87
C SER A 33 -19.94 1.20 -8.58
N LEU A 34 -20.33 2.13 -7.69
CA LEU A 34 -19.67 2.52 -6.43
C LEU A 34 -19.05 1.34 -5.65
N THR A 35 -19.81 0.25 -5.49
CA THR A 35 -19.37 -0.95 -4.75
C THR A 35 -18.26 -1.73 -5.45
N GLY A 36 -18.30 -1.87 -6.78
CA GLY A 36 -17.28 -2.59 -7.55
C GLY A 36 -15.95 -1.85 -7.58
N THR A 37 -16.01 -0.52 -7.66
CA THR A 37 -14.86 0.38 -7.57
C THR A 37 -14.19 0.29 -6.19
N LEU A 38 -14.96 0.29 -5.10
CA LEU A 38 -14.42 0.10 -3.76
C LEU A 38 -13.75 -1.26 -3.61
N VAL A 39 -14.42 -2.36 -4.01
CA VAL A 39 -13.86 -3.72 -3.84
C VAL A 39 -12.56 -3.88 -4.64
N CYS A 40 -12.52 -3.41 -5.89
CA CYS A 40 -11.29 -3.46 -6.70
C CYS A 40 -10.18 -2.59 -6.10
N ALA A 41 -10.50 -1.39 -5.63
CA ALA A 41 -9.53 -0.51 -4.98
C ALA A 41 -8.99 -1.12 -3.69
N THR A 42 -9.85 -1.75 -2.87
CA THR A 42 -9.43 -2.45 -1.65
C THR A 42 -8.54 -3.66 -1.96
N LEU A 43 -8.83 -4.41 -3.04
CA LEU A 43 -7.97 -5.52 -3.49
C LEU A 43 -6.60 -5.02 -3.96
N VAL A 44 -6.56 -3.97 -4.78
CA VAL A 44 -5.30 -3.35 -5.23
C VAL A 44 -4.51 -2.82 -4.04
N TRP A 45 -5.18 -2.18 -3.08
CA TRP A 45 -4.57 -1.73 -1.83
C TRP A 45 -3.99 -2.88 -1.02
N LEU A 46 -4.74 -3.99 -0.86
CA LEU A 46 -4.29 -5.19 -0.14
C LEU A 46 -3.06 -5.82 -0.80
N VAL A 47 -3.04 -5.92 -2.13
CA VAL A 47 -1.91 -6.47 -2.87
C VAL A 47 -0.67 -5.59 -2.70
N PHE A 48 -0.81 -4.27 -2.81
CA PHE A 48 0.30 -3.34 -2.60
C PHE A 48 0.78 -3.31 -1.14
N ALA A 49 -0.13 -3.35 -0.18
CA ALA A 49 0.20 -3.44 1.24
C ALA A 49 0.93 -4.74 1.55
N ALA A 50 0.46 -5.87 1.02
CA ALA A 50 1.11 -7.17 1.19
C ALA A 50 2.50 -7.21 0.55
N LEU A 51 2.66 -6.69 -0.68
CA LEU A 51 3.96 -6.57 -1.36
C LEU A 51 4.94 -5.72 -0.55
N LEU A 52 4.47 -4.62 0.03
CA LEU A 52 5.25 -3.75 0.88
C LEU A 52 5.68 -4.46 2.16
N LEU A 53 4.75 -5.14 2.83
CA LEU A 53 5.02 -5.89 4.07
C LEU A 53 6.00 -7.05 3.79
N VAL A 54 5.84 -7.75 2.67
CA VAL A 54 6.76 -8.81 2.22
C VAL A 54 8.12 -8.22 1.85
N GLY A 55 8.16 -7.12 1.10
CA GLY A 55 9.41 -6.44 0.74
C GLY A 55 10.17 -5.97 1.98
N TRP A 56 9.45 -5.43 2.96
CA TRP A 56 10.04 -4.94 4.20
C TRP A 56 10.51 -6.08 5.11
N THR A 57 9.73 -7.14 5.29
CA THR A 57 10.14 -8.34 6.05
C THR A 57 11.33 -9.06 5.41
N ARG A 58 11.48 -8.98 4.09
CA ARG A 58 12.62 -9.54 3.35
C ARG A 58 13.88 -8.65 3.41
N LEU A 59 13.73 -7.33 3.40
CA LEU A 59 14.84 -6.38 3.45
C LEU A 59 15.34 -6.11 4.89
N HIS A 60 14.45 -6.22 5.89
CA HIS A 60 14.75 -6.11 7.32
C HIS A 60 14.37 -7.38 8.09
N PRO A 61 15.05 -8.52 7.84
CA PRO A 61 14.81 -9.76 8.60
C PRO A 61 15.26 -9.65 10.07
N SER A 62 16.00 -8.60 10.43
CA SER A 62 16.54 -8.35 11.77
C SER A 62 15.53 -7.84 12.80
N MET A 63 14.25 -7.71 12.43
CA MET A 63 13.14 -7.37 13.33
C MET A 63 12.22 -8.56 13.66
N ALA A 64 12.57 -9.77 13.20
CA ALA A 64 11.94 -11.03 13.61
C ALA A 64 12.75 -11.67 14.75
#